data_AF-A0ABD6CUP9-F1
#
_entry.id   AF-A0ABD6CUP9-F1
#
_cell.length_a   1.000
_cell.length_b   1.000
_cell.length_c   1.000
_cell.angle_alpha   90.00
_cell.angle_beta   90.00
_cell.angle_gamma   90.00
#
_symmetry.space_group_name_H-M   'P 1'
#
loop_
_entity.id
_entity.type
_entity.pdbx_description
1 polymer ?
#
loop_
_entity_poly.entity_id
_entity_poly.type
_entity_poly.pdbx_seq_one_letter_code
_entity_poly.pdbx_strand_id
1 'polypeptide(L)' 'MSERSGDSVYHVVCHGCEYEDVFENDRVLAATSEIVHRKRTDHAVEYAEISPGDLSGE' A
#
# COMPACT_ATOMS: atom_id res chain seq x y z
N MET A 1 21.37 -13.94 12.62
CA MET A 1 20.27 -13.00 12.89
C MET A 1 19.32 -13.12 11.71
N SER A 2 18.11 -13.63 11.92
CA SER A 2 17.12 -13.75 10.83
C SER A 2 16.53 -12.37 10.62
N GLU A 3 17.04 -11.65 9.63
CA GLU A 3 16.40 -10.45 9.09
C GLU A 3 15.04 -10.92 8.54
N ARG A 4 13.97 -10.76 9.35
CA ARG A 4 12.61 -10.99 8.89
C ARG A 4 12.32 -9.93 7.84
N SER A 5 12.50 -10.28 6.56
CA SER A 5 12.06 -9.50 5.39
C SER A 5 10.52 -9.44 5.27
N GLY A 6 9.79 -9.37 6.39
CA GLY A 6 8.41 -9.86 6.50
C GLY A 6 7.43 -8.93 7.23
N ASP A 7 7.70 -7.63 7.30
CA ASP A 7 6.77 -6.67 7.91
C ASP A 7 6.49 -5.46 7.00
N SER A 8 6.62 -5.64 5.67
CA SER A 8 6.27 -4.56 4.74
C SER A 8 4.75 -4.48 4.62
N VAL A 9 4.16 -3.37 5.06
CA VAL A 9 2.74 -3.08 4.91
C VAL A 9 2.56 -2.14 3.73
N TYR A 10 1.64 -2.45 2.84
CA TYR A 10 1.33 -1.65 1.67
C TYR A 10 -0.05 -1.03 1.82
N HIS A 11 -0.15 0.27 1.62
CA HIS A 11 -1.40 1.02 1.74
C HIS A 11 -1.79 1.62 0.39
N VAL A 12 -3.03 1.41 -0.02
CA VAL A 12 -3.62 1.94 -1.25
C VAL A 12 -4.83 2.79 -0.89
N VAL A 13 -4.80 4.07 -1.24
CA VAL A 13 -5.88 5.04 -0.94
C VAL A 13 -6.34 5.71 -2.21
N CYS A 14 -7.65 5.78 -2.44
CA CYS A 14 -8.23 6.59 -3.50
C CYS A 14 -8.69 7.94 -2.97
N HIS A 15 -8.28 9.04 -3.61
CA HIS A 15 -8.73 10.38 -3.22
C HIS A 15 -10.04 10.82 -3.90
N GLY A 16 -10.57 9.99 -4.82
CA GLY A 16 -11.82 10.25 -5.53
C GLY A 16 -13.04 9.54 -4.97
N CYS A 17 -12.87 8.58 -4.06
CA CYS A 17 -13.96 7.83 -3.43
C CYS A 17 -13.51 7.18 -2.11
N GLU A 18 -14.38 6.41 -1.47
CA GLU A 18 -14.14 5.72 -0.19
C GLU A 18 -13.26 4.45 -0.29
N TYR A 19 -12.50 4.29 -1.39
CA TYR A 19 -11.66 3.12 -1.58
C TYR A 19 -10.35 3.24 -0.80
N GLU A 20 -10.13 2.31 0.12
CA GLU A 20 -8.92 2.17 0.94
C GLU A 20 -8.66 0.67 1.17
N ASP A 21 -7.41 0.23 0.96
CA ASP A 21 -7.00 -1.16 1.18
C ASP A 21 -5.58 -1.22 1.76
N VAL A 22 -5.35 -2.22 2.62
CA VAL A 22 -4.05 -2.48 3.26
C VAL A 22 -3.64 -3.93 2.98
N PHE A 23 -2.40 -4.14 2.53
CA PHE A 23 -1.85 -5.44 2.20
C PHE A 23 -0.57 -5.70 2.98
N GLU A 24 -0.52 -6.82 3.68
CA GLU A 24 0.65 -7.24 4.45
C GLU A 24 1.53 -8.15 3.59
N ASN A 25 2.81 -7.80 3.43
CA ASN A 25 3.82 -8.59 2.71
C ASN A 25 3.48 -8.93 1.24
N ASP A 26 2.47 -8.29 0.67
CA ASP A 26 1.94 -8.62 -0.65
C ASP A 26 1.94 -7.42 -1.60
N ARG A 27 3.15 -6.99 -1.96
CA ARG A 27 3.42 -5.85 -2.84
C ARG A 27 2.68 -5.95 -4.18
N VAL A 28 2.65 -7.15 -4.75
CA VAL A 28 2.06 -7.39 -6.08
C VAL A 28 0.56 -7.17 -6.04
N LEU A 29 -0.10 -7.64 -4.98
CA LEU A 29 -1.53 -7.45 -4.81
C LEU A 29 -1.87 -5.98 -4.59
N ALA A 30 -1.10 -5.28 -3.76
CA ALA A 30 -1.25 -3.83 -3.53
C ALA A 30 -1.10 -3.01 -4.82
N ALA A 31 -0.02 -3.23 -5.59
CA ALA A 31 0.19 -2.54 -6.86
C ALA A 31 -0.90 -2.87 -7.89
N THR A 32 -1.37 -4.13 -7.92
CA THR A 32 -2.46 -4.53 -8.82
C THR A 32 -3.76 -3.83 -8.43
N SER A 33 -4.07 -3.75 -7.14
CA SER A 33 -5.23 -3.02 -6.60
C SER A 33 -5.19 -1.55 -7.03
N GLU A 34 -4.08 -0.84 -6.82
CA GLU A 34 -3.90 0.56 -7.25
C GLU A 34 -4.15 0.73 -8.76
N ILE A 35 -3.49 -0.08 -9.59
CA ILE A 35 -3.60 0.01 -11.06
C ILE A 35 -5.04 -0.28 -11.51
N VAL A 36 -5.68 -1.31 -10.95
CA VAL A 36 -7.05 -1.69 -11.33
C VAL A 36 -8.03 -0.60 -10.90
N HIS A 37 -7.90 -0.05 -9.69
CA HIS A 37 -8.80 0.98 -9.21
C HIS A 37 -8.66 2.26 -10.03
N ARG A 38 -7.43 2.75 -10.26
CA ARG A 38 -7.16 3.91 -11.09
C ARG A 38 -7.74 3.75 -12.50
N LYS A 39 -7.55 2.60 -13.14
CA LYS A 39 -8.05 2.36 -14.51
C LYS A 39 -9.58 2.29 -14.61
N ARG A 40 -10.25 1.81 -13.56
CA ARG A 40 -11.72 1.67 -13.56
C ARG A 40 -12.45 2.97 -13.26
N THR A 41 -11.82 3.84 -12.48
CA THR A 41 -12.47 5.03 -11.92
C THR A 41 -11.91 6.33 -12.47
N ASP A 42 -10.72 6.31 -13.07
CA ASP A 42 -9.95 7.51 -13.45
C ASP A 42 -9.63 8.42 -12.25
N HIS A 43 -9.74 7.90 -11.02
CA HIS A 43 -9.43 8.66 -9.81
C HIS A 43 -7.92 8.69 -9.53
N ALA A 44 -7.50 9.70 -8.77
CA ALA A 44 -6.16 9.73 -8.18
C ALA A 44 -6.09 8.68 -7.05
N VAL A 45 -5.15 7.73 -7.19
CA VAL A 45 -4.89 6.67 -6.21
C VAL A 45 -3.45 6.78 -5.74
N GLU A 46 -3.24 6.79 -4.43
CA GLU A 46 -1.95 6.78 -3.76
C GLU A 46 -1.59 5.35 -3.35
N TYR A 47 -0.30 5.01 -3.50
CA TYR A 47 0.30 3.76 -3.05
C TYR A 47 1.50 4.09 -2.16
N ALA A 48 1.50 3.56 -0.93
CA ALA A 48 2.58 3.77 0.03
C ALA A 48 3.06 2.43 0.61
N GLU A 49 4.38 2.25 0.68
CA GLU A 49 4.99 1.17 1.47
C GLU A 49 5.31 1.72 2.87
N ILE A 50 4.69 1.15 3.89
CA ILE A 50 4.92 1.45 5.29
C ILE A 50 5.90 0.39 5.80
N SER A 51 7.16 0.78 5.90
CA SER A 51 8.17 -0.02 6.58
C SER A 51 8.03 0.17 8.10
N PRO A 52 8.18 -0.89 8.91
CA PRO A 52 8.03 -0.83 10.36
C PRO A 52 9.07 0.08 11.04
N GLY A 53 10.15 0.45 10.32
CA GLY A 53 11.17 1.40 10.79
C GLY A 53 10.80 2.88 10.63
N ASP A 54 9.81 3.22 9.79
CA ASP A 54 9.44 4.60 9.48
C ASP A 54 8.64 5.28 10.62
N LEU A 55 8.14 4.49 11.57
CA LEU A 55 7.44 4.98 12.77
C LEU A 55 8.38 5.33 13.94
N SER A 56 9.70 5.21 13.75
CA SER A 56 10.71 5.46 14.80
C SER A 56 11.26 6.89 14.70
N GLY A 57 10.39 7.88 14.88
CA GLY A 57 10.77 9.29 15.00
C GLY A 57 10.79 9.74 16.45
N GLU A 58 11.92 9.60 17.15
CA GLU A 58 12.28 10.38 18.35
C GLU A 58 13.76 10.79 18.30
#